data_AF-A0A7R9FTE7-F1
#
_entry.id   AF-A0A7R9FTE7-F1
#
_cell.length_a   1.000
_cell.length_b   1.000
_cell.length_c   1.000
_cell.angle_alpha   90.00
_cell.angle_beta   90.00
_cell.angle_gamma   90.00
#
_symmetry.space_group_name_H-M   'P 1'
#
loop_
_entity.id
_entity.type
_entity.pdbx_description
1 polymer ?
#
loop_
_entity_poly.entity_id
_entity_poly.type
_entity_poly.pdbx_seq_one_letter_code
_entity_poly.pdbx_strand_id
1 'polypeptide(L)'
;MCRKPGDEIIIREGSKPGLVITDIQGAGGKLPYDVMKNTAGYAAYRLLEHLGETDRPLEMEIHKKMPFGSGLGSSAASAAG
;
A
#
# COMPACT_ATOMS: atom_id res chain seq x y z
N MET A 1 22.60 1.89 -11.49
CA MET A 1 21.86 2.61 -10.43
C MET A 1 20.36 2.42 -10.65
N CYS A 2 19.69 1.52 -9.92
CA CYS A 2 18.24 1.34 -10.04
C CYS A 2 17.57 1.95 -8.80
N ARG A 3 17.44 3.28 -8.75
CA ARG A 3 16.52 3.92 -7.81
C ARG A 3 15.12 3.81 -8.44
N LYS A 4 14.48 2.65 -8.32
CA LYS A 4 13.04 2.56 -8.59
C LYS A 4 12.36 3.49 -7.59
N PRO A 5 11.51 4.45 -8.00
CA PRO A 5 10.69 5.16 -7.05
C PRO A 5 9.78 4.12 -6.40
N GLY A 6 10.02 3.81 -5.12
CA GLY A 6 9.17 2.90 -4.37
C GLY A 6 7.80 3.52 -4.15
N ASP A 7 6.80 2.67 -3.92
CA ASP A 7 5.53 3.13 -3.36
C ASP A 7 5.77 3.51 -1.90
N GLU A 8 5.31 4.68 -1.48
CA GLU A 8 5.44 5.15 -0.11
C GLU A 8 4.13 4.92 0.63
N ILE A 9 4.23 4.33 1.83
CA ILE A 9 3.09 4.11 2.71
C ILE A 9 3.40 4.84 4.01
N ILE A 10 2.49 5.71 4.43
CA ILE A 10 2.62 6.49 5.64
C ILE A 10 1.52 6.01 6.58
N ILE A 11 1.92 5.58 7.78
CA ILE A 11 0.99 5.22 8.85
C ILE A 11 1.10 6.29 9.93
N ARG A 12 -0.03 6.80 10.38
CA ARG A 12 -0.14 7.82 11.44
C ARG A 12 -1.10 7.34 12.51
N GLU A 13 -0.95 7.86 13.71
CA GLU A 13 -1.94 7.67 14.77
C GLU A 13 -3.16 8.54 14.45
N GLY A 14 -4.31 7.90 14.33
CA GLY A 14 -5.56 8.52 13.95
C GLY A 14 -6.41 8.91 15.14
N SER A 15 -7.61 9.40 14.84
CA SER A 15 -8.64 9.66 15.84
C SER A 15 -9.76 8.60 15.86
N LYS A 16 -9.87 7.76 14.82
CA LYS A 16 -10.91 6.73 14.71
C LYS A 16 -10.33 5.37 15.05
N PRO A 17 -11.01 4.55 15.87
CA PRO A 17 -10.52 3.22 16.21
C PRO A 17 -10.40 2.34 14.97
N GLY A 18 -9.30 1.59 14.94
CA GLY A 18 -8.90 0.72 13.85
C GLY A 18 -8.17 1.41 12.70
N LEU A 19 -7.76 0.60 11.73
CA LEU A 19 -7.01 1.04 10.56
C LEU A 19 -7.96 1.64 9.51
N VAL A 20 -7.67 2.85 9.05
CA VAL A 20 -8.46 3.54 8.03
C VAL A 20 -7.52 4.09 6.95
N ILE A 21 -7.83 3.84 5.68
CA ILE A 21 -7.11 4.47 4.57
C ILE A 21 -7.73 5.86 4.35
N THR A 22 -6.97 6.90 4.64
CA THR A 22 -7.43 8.29 4.56
C THR A 22 -7.12 8.92 3.21
N ASP A 23 -5.98 8.56 2.61
CA ASP A 23 -5.60 9.10 1.31
C ASP A 23 -4.89 8.08 0.43
N ILE A 24 -5.14 8.17 -0.88
CA ILE A 24 -4.49 7.34 -1.90
C ILE A 24 -4.07 8.23 -3.07
N GLN A 25 -2.78 8.51 -3.17
CA GLN A 25 -2.19 9.33 -4.21
C GLN A 25 -1.49 8.48 -5.26
N GLY A 26 -1.57 8.89 -6.53
CA GLY A 26 -0.85 8.27 -7.65
C GLY A 26 -1.31 6.86 -8.06
N ALA A 27 -2.39 6.36 -7.44
CA ALA A 27 -3.04 5.11 -7.84
C ALA A 27 -3.96 5.24 -9.07
N GLY A 28 -4.16 6.45 -9.58
CA GLY A 28 -5.07 6.74 -10.70
C GLY A 28 -6.53 6.30 -10.43
N GLY A 29 -6.96 6.29 -9.17
CA GLY A 29 -8.30 5.84 -8.76
C GLY A 29 -8.54 4.33 -8.85
N LYS A 30 -7.50 3.51 -9.08
CA LYS A 30 -7.64 2.05 -9.18
C LYS A 30 -7.61 1.31 -7.85
N LEU A 31 -7.16 1.96 -6.78
CA LEU A 31 -7.03 1.35 -5.45
C LEU A 31 -8.26 1.70 -4.60
N PRO A 32 -8.91 0.70 -3.98
CA PRO A 32 -10.02 0.96 -3.07
C PRO A 32 -9.51 1.54 -1.73
N TYR A 33 -10.31 2.43 -1.14
CA TYR A 33 -10.13 2.95 0.22
C TYR A 33 -10.53 1.92 1.30
N ASP A 34 -11.19 0.85 0.90
CA ASP A 34 -11.57 -0.23 1.78
C ASP A 34 -10.33 -1.06 2.12
N VAL A 35 -9.97 -1.08 3.41
CA VAL A 35 -8.79 -1.78 3.95
C VAL A 35 -8.82 -3.26 3.56
N MET A 36 -9.99 -3.90 3.56
CA MET A 36 -10.13 -5.33 3.24
C MET A 36 -9.98 -5.62 1.73
N LYS A 37 -10.20 -4.63 0.87
CA LYS A 37 -10.04 -4.75 -0.59
C LYS A 37 -8.70 -4.19 -1.10
N ASN A 38 -7.93 -3.56 -0.22
CA ASN A 38 -6.64 -2.98 -0.53
C ASN A 38 -5.53 -3.91 -0.04
N THR A 39 -4.64 -4.36 -0.92
CA THR A 39 -3.55 -5.28 -0.53
C THR A 39 -2.64 -4.70 0.56
N ALA A 40 -2.35 -3.40 0.51
CA ALA A 40 -1.52 -2.74 1.52
C ALA A 40 -2.27 -2.58 2.85
N GLY A 41 -3.53 -2.12 2.77
CA GLY A 41 -4.40 -2.02 3.94
C GLY A 41 -4.61 -3.36 4.63
N TYR A 42 -4.88 -4.40 3.86
CA TYR A 42 -5.09 -5.76 4.37
C TYR A 42 -3.83 -6.29 5.08
N ALA A 43 -2.64 -6.08 4.51
CA ALA A 43 -1.39 -6.48 5.16
C ALA A 43 -1.19 -5.77 6.52
N ALA A 44 -1.45 -4.46 6.58
CA ALA A 44 -1.38 -3.70 7.82
C ALA A 44 -2.45 -4.14 8.83
N TYR A 45 -3.69 -4.38 8.39
CA TYR A 45 -4.76 -4.91 9.24
C TYR A 45 -4.39 -6.27 9.84
N ARG A 46 -3.85 -7.19 9.03
CA ARG A 46 -3.40 -8.51 9.50
C ARG A 46 -2.28 -8.42 10.53
N LEU A 47 -1.38 -7.45 10.38
CA LEU A 47 -0.34 -7.19 11.37
C LEU A 47 -0.97 -6.73 12.69
N LEU A 48 -1.94 -5.81 12.64
CA LEU A 48 -2.67 -5.34 13.82
C LEU A 48 -3.48 -6.46 14.48
N GLU A 49 -4.16 -7.31 13.69
CA GLU A 49 -4.82 -8.52 14.17
C GLU A 49 -3.85 -9.42 14.91
N HIS A 50 -2.67 -9.66 14.35
CA HIS A 50 -1.66 -10.53 14.96
C HIS A 50 -1.11 -9.96 16.27
N LEU A 51 -1.03 -8.63 16.37
CA LEU A 51 -0.60 -7.91 17.58
C LEU A 51 -1.73 -7.77 18.62
N GLY A 52 -2.99 -8.05 18.25
CA GLY A 52 -4.15 -7.79 19.10
C GLY A 52 -4.54 -6.31 19.20
N GLU A 53 -4.04 -5.48 18.29
CA GLU A 53 -4.15 -4.01 18.28
C GLU A 53 -5.09 -3.51 17.18
N THR A 54 -6.13 -4.29 16.84
CA THR A 54 -7.07 -3.97 15.76
C THR A 54 -7.91 -2.73 16.00
N ASP A 55 -8.06 -2.33 17.26
CA ASP A 55 -8.81 -1.12 17.66
C ASP A 55 -7.92 0.12 17.68
N ARG A 56 -6.60 -0.04 17.53
CA ARG A 56 -5.67 1.08 17.58
C ARG A 56 -6.00 2.08 16.46
N PRO A 57 -6.21 3.35 16.79
CA PRO A 57 -6.62 4.33 15.80
C PRO A 57 -5.44 4.63 14.89
N LEU A 58 -5.48 4.12 13.67
CA LEU A 58 -4.38 4.24 12.70
C LEU A 58 -4.92 4.71 11.36
N GLU A 59 -4.25 5.71 10.80
CA GLU A 59 -4.54 6.26 9.50
C GLU A 59 -3.43 5.88 8.53
N MET A 60 -3.82 5.46 7.32
CA MET A 60 -2.92 5.01 6.28
C MET A 60 -3.06 5.90 5.04
N GLU A 61 -1.94 6.45 4.59
CA GLU A 61 -1.83 7.19 3.34
C GLU A 61 -0.94 6.39 2.38
N ILE A 62 -1.42 6.16 1.17
CA ILE A 62 -0.73 5.38 0.14
C ILE A 62 -0.31 6.32 -0.98
N HIS A 63 0.99 6.54 -1.14
CA HIS A 63 1.57 7.39 -2.17
C HIS A 63 2.26 6.51 -3.22
N LYS A 64 1.49 6.10 -4.23
CA LYS A 64 1.99 5.40 -5.42
C LYS A 64 2.76 6.38 -6.29
N LYS A 65 4.08 6.29 -6.31
CA LYS A 65 4.91 7.06 -7.25
C LYS A 65 5.09 6.36 -8.61
N MET A 66 4.65 5.10 -8.73
CA MET A 66 4.72 4.34 -9.98
C MET A 66 3.36 4.17 -10.66
N PRO A 67 3.22 4.53 -11.96
CA PRO A 67 2.02 4.24 -12.71
C PRO A 67 1.80 2.73 -12.81
N PHE A 68 0.55 2.30 -12.63
CA PHE A 68 0.14 0.92 -12.94
C PHE A 68 0.43 0.64 -14.42
N GLY A 69 1.41 -0.24 -14.70
CA GLY A 69 1.74 -0.65 -16.06
C GLY A 69 3.07 -0.13 -16.62
N SER A 70 4.01 0.35 -15.80
CA SER A 70 5.39 0.46 -16.28
C SER A 70 5.98 -0.95 -16.31
N GLY A 71 6.03 -1.56 -17.50
CA GLY A 71 6.59 -2.88 -17.74
C GLY A 71 8.05 -3.01 -17.29
N LEU A 72 8.28 -3.19 -16.00
CA LEU A 72 9.50 -3.79 -15.48
C LEU A 72 9.30 -5.30 -15.47
N GLY A 73 9.31 -5.86 -16.68
CA GLY A 73 9.78 -7.23 -16.84
C GLY A 73 11.19 -7.31 -16.28
N SER A 74 11.37 -8.10 -15.22
CA SER A 74 12.69 -8.61 -14.85
C SER A 74 12.76 -10.14 -14.87
N SER A 75 11.72 -10.81 -15.40
CA SER A 75 11.78 -12.25 -15.66
C SER A 75 11.67 -12.62 -17.14
N ALA A 76 11.18 -11.74 -18.03
CA ALA A 76 11.03 -12.03 -19.46
C ALA A 76 12.13 -11.45 -20.38
N ALA A 77 12.83 -10.39 -19.96
CA ALA A 77 13.85 -9.73 -20.80
C ALA A 77 15.28 -10.29 -20.61
N SER A 78 15.49 -11.23 -19.68
CA SER A 78 16.79 -11.89 -19.42
C SER A 78 16.87 -13.35 -19.89
N ALA A 79 15.96 -13.77 -20.75
CA ALA A 79 16.10 -15.02 -21.51
C ALA A 79 16.00 -14.70 -23.01
N ALA A 80 16.79 -13.73 -23.49
CA ALA A 80 17.81 -14.08 -24.47
C ALA A 80 18.70 -15.24 -23.95
N GLY A 81 18.22 -16.45 -24.22
CA GLY A 81 19.04 -17.60 -24.58
C GLY A 81 18.65 -17.98 -25.99
#